data_AF-A0A401Q1W6-F1
#
_entry.id   AF-A0A401Q1W6-F1
#
_cell.length_a   1.000
_cell.length_b   1.000
_cell.length_c   1.000
_cell.angle_alpha   90.00
_cell.angle_beta   90.00
_cell.angle_gamma   90.00
#
_symmetry.space_group_name_H-M   'P 1'
#
loop_
_entity.id
_entity.type
_entity.pdbx_description
1 polymer ?
#
loop_
_entity_poly.entity_id
_entity_poly.type
_entity_poly.pdbx_seq_one_letter_code
_entity_poly.pdbx_strand_id
1 'polypeptide(L)'
;MAGGGLSWHRLLAGLRGYAQRLPALSDKQVRSGAGRQPPGTGVMKSVRQIIQNCKTELADLKKYEPSFHPGLAIVQITDDGMLEVKKMAEEVGLHVVHICLPEETATEEILDEITKLNEDPKIQGLVLPRSLVMSDAAINTLVPEKDVDG
;
A
#
# COMPACT_ATOMS: atom_id res chain seq x y z
N MET A 1 -27.45 14.08 1.66
CA MET A 1 -26.64 12.98 2.20
C MET A 1 -25.55 12.65 1.18
N ALA A 2 -24.36 13.25 1.30
CA ALA A 2 -23.24 12.95 0.40
C ALA A 2 -21.94 13.43 1.05
N GLY A 3 -21.25 12.56 1.79
CA GLY A 3 -20.04 12.94 2.52
C GLY A 3 -19.02 11.83 2.78
N GLY A 4 -19.28 10.59 2.35
CA GLY A 4 -18.45 9.44 2.72
C GLY A 4 -17.50 8.89 1.64
N GLY A 5 -17.71 9.21 0.36
CA GLY A 5 -17.01 8.51 -0.74
C GLY A 5 -15.56 8.96 -1.03
N LEU A 6 -15.07 10.03 -0.38
CA LEU A 6 -13.82 10.71 -0.79
C LEU A 6 -12.60 10.39 0.11
N SER A 7 -12.76 9.63 1.19
CA SER A 7 -11.67 9.45 2.17
C SER A 7 -10.87 8.17 1.97
N TRP A 8 -11.46 7.06 1.51
CA TRP A 8 -10.72 5.82 1.25
C TRP A 8 -9.74 5.97 0.08
N HIS A 9 -10.18 6.54 -1.04
CA HIS A 9 -9.30 6.85 -2.18
C HIS A 9 -8.13 7.78 -1.81
N ARG A 10 -8.32 8.66 -0.83
CA ARG A 10 -7.30 9.61 -0.37
C ARG A 10 -6.24 8.93 0.50
N LEU A 11 -6.69 8.00 1.34
CA LEU A 11 -5.82 7.13 2.13
C LEU A 11 -5.00 6.22 1.20
N LEU A 12 -5.65 5.59 0.22
CA LEU A 12 -5.00 4.79 -0.82
C LEU A 12 -3.99 5.62 -1.62
N ALA A 13 -4.31 6.84 -2.02
CA ALA A 13 -3.37 7.72 -2.72
C ALA A 13 -2.13 8.04 -1.87
N GLY A 14 -2.30 8.18 -0.55
CA GLY A 14 -1.20 8.34 0.40
C GLY A 14 -0.29 7.11 0.47
N LEU A 15 -0.88 5.93 0.61
CA LEU A 15 -0.16 4.64 0.62
C LEU A 15 0.53 4.38 -0.72
N ARG A 16 -0.16 4.58 -1.84
CA ARG A 16 0.38 4.49 -3.21
C ARG A 16 1.61 5.35 -3.40
N GLY A 17 1.50 6.63 -3.00
CA GLY A 17 2.61 7.57 -3.07
C GLY A 17 3.81 7.13 -2.24
N TYR A 18 3.61 6.37 -1.16
CA TYR A 18 4.68 5.81 -0.35
C TYR A 18 5.26 4.52 -0.96
N ALA A 19 4.40 3.58 -1.36
CA ALA A 19 4.78 2.30 -1.96
C ALA A 19 5.68 2.50 -3.20
N GLN A 20 5.29 3.41 -4.10
CA GLN A 20 6.09 3.75 -5.29
C GLN A 20 7.46 4.39 -4.97
N ARG A 21 7.65 4.89 -3.74
CA ARG A 21 8.88 5.57 -3.30
C ARG A 21 9.80 4.68 -2.47
N LEU A 22 9.35 3.51 -2.03
CA LEU A 22 10.17 2.55 -1.27
C LEU A 22 11.51 2.19 -1.90
N PRO A 23 11.59 1.81 -3.19
CA PRO A 23 12.88 1.50 -3.81
C PRO A 23 13.83 2.70 -3.79
N ALA A 24 13.32 3.94 -3.78
CA ALA A 24 14.13 5.16 -3.69
C ALA A 24 14.45 5.60 -2.25
N LEU A 25 13.71 5.13 -1.25
CA LEU A 25 13.95 5.39 0.16
C LEU A 25 14.99 4.41 0.74
N SER A 26 14.94 3.15 0.32
CA SER A 26 15.89 2.11 0.74
C SER A 26 17.32 2.39 0.24
N ASP A 27 17.46 3.00 -0.94
CA ASP A 27 18.77 3.38 -1.51
C ASP A 27 19.39 4.63 -0.85
N LYS A 28 18.58 5.45 -0.16
CA LYS A 28 19.00 6.79 0.31
C LYS A 28 19.32 6.92 1.79
N GLN A 29 19.28 5.85 2.57
CA GLN A 29 19.80 5.90 3.95
C GLN A 29 21.33 5.74 4.02
N VAL A 30 21.99 5.43 2.90
CA VAL A 30 23.45 5.52 2.73
C VAL A 30 23.79 6.60 1.71
N ARG A 31 23.66 7.88 2.10
CA ARG A 31 24.58 8.96 1.74
C ARG A 31 24.10 10.27 2.35
N SER A 32 24.71 10.59 3.49
CA SER A 32 25.00 11.97 3.84
C SER A 32 25.68 12.64 2.64
N GLY A 33 25.11 13.72 2.10
CA GLY A 33 25.71 14.43 0.97
C GLY A 33 24.74 15.39 0.31
N ALA A 34 25.01 16.68 0.48
CA ALA A 34 24.35 17.78 -0.22
C ALA A 34 24.20 17.51 -1.72
N GLY A 35 22.99 17.64 -2.27
CA GLY A 35 22.71 17.42 -3.69
C GLY A 35 21.45 18.18 -4.13
N ARG A 36 21.68 19.18 -4.98
CA ARG A 36 20.73 20.14 -5.58
C ARG A 36 19.34 19.56 -5.88
N GLN A 37 18.31 20.18 -5.31
CA GLN A 37 16.91 19.99 -5.69
C GLN A 37 16.63 20.62 -7.07
N PRO A 38 15.97 19.93 -8.01
CA PRO A 38 15.40 20.57 -9.18
C PRO A 38 14.12 21.36 -8.82
N PRO A 39 13.82 22.48 -9.50
CA PRO A 39 12.65 23.30 -9.23
C PRO A 39 11.40 22.68 -9.86
N GLY A 40 10.59 22.05 -9.01
CA GLY A 40 9.23 21.62 -9.33
C GLY A 40 8.44 21.62 -8.03
N THR A 41 7.57 22.59 -7.85
CA THR A 41 6.72 22.77 -6.67
C THR A 41 5.74 21.60 -6.54
N GLY A 42 6.15 20.57 -5.82
CA GLY A 42 5.27 19.54 -5.29
C GLY A 42 5.66 19.35 -3.83
N VAL A 43 4.76 19.67 -2.91
CA VAL A 43 4.97 19.51 -1.47
C VAL A 43 5.49 18.09 -1.20
N MET A 44 6.79 17.95 -0.93
CA MET A 44 7.38 16.68 -0.51
C MET A 44 6.88 16.39 0.90
N LYS A 45 5.74 15.71 1.02
CA LYS A 45 5.25 15.24 2.31
C LYS A 45 6.24 14.21 2.84
N SER A 46 6.82 14.47 4.02
CA SER A 46 7.65 13.48 4.71
C SER A 46 6.81 12.24 5.06
N VAL A 47 7.45 11.07 5.18
CA VAL A 47 6.78 9.80 5.55
C VAL A 47 5.88 9.96 6.77
N ARG A 48 6.39 10.62 7.82
CA ARG A 48 5.63 10.97 9.04
C ARG A 48 4.33 11.74 8.75
N GLN A 49 4.36 12.65 7.77
CA GLN A 49 3.20 13.45 7.41
C GLN A 49 2.20 12.66 6.57
N ILE A 50 2.65 11.70 5.76
CA ILE A 50 1.77 10.77 5.06
C ILE A 50 1.03 9.89 6.08
N ILE A 51 1.75 9.34 7.06
CA ILE A 51 1.16 8.55 8.14
C ILE A 51 0.15 9.39 8.93
N GLN A 52 0.52 10.61 9.32
CA GLN A 52 -0.38 11.48 10.10
C GLN A 52 -1.64 11.85 9.32
N ASN A 53 -1.52 12.13 8.01
CA ASN A 53 -2.68 12.37 7.15
C ASN A 53 -3.58 11.13 7.09
N CYS A 54 -3.02 9.95 6.83
CA CYS A 54 -3.78 8.70 6.76
C CYS A 54 -4.47 8.39 8.10
N LYS A 55 -3.80 8.61 9.25
CA LYS A 55 -4.39 8.48 10.59
C LYS A 55 -5.59 9.40 10.77
N THR A 56 -5.45 10.65 10.34
CA THR A 56 -6.52 11.65 10.47
C THR A 56 -7.71 11.25 9.61
N GLU A 57 -7.46 10.86 8.35
CA GLU A 57 -8.48 10.40 7.42
C GLU A 57 -9.19 9.13 7.91
N LEU A 58 -8.44 8.17 8.45
CA LEU A 58 -9.00 6.97 9.06
C LEU A 58 -9.82 7.29 10.31
N ALA A 59 -9.36 8.20 11.16
CA ALA A 59 -10.09 8.62 12.35
C ALA A 59 -11.40 9.34 11.98
N ASP A 60 -11.40 10.17 10.95
CA ASP A 60 -12.61 10.80 10.43
C ASP A 60 -13.57 9.78 9.82
N LEU A 61 -13.08 8.79 9.08
CA LEU A 61 -13.90 7.67 8.59
C LEU A 61 -14.54 6.88 9.72
N LYS A 62 -13.78 6.57 10.78
CA LYS A 62 -14.28 5.90 11.98
C LYS A 62 -15.35 6.69 12.72
N LYS A 63 -15.42 8.02 12.59
CA LYS A 63 -16.52 8.83 13.15
C LYS A 63 -17.84 8.58 12.43
N TYR A 64 -17.80 8.38 11.11
CA TYR A 64 -19.00 8.11 10.31
C TYR A 64 -19.37 6.63 10.36
N GLU A 65 -18.37 5.75 10.33
CA GLU A 65 -18.53 4.30 10.41
C GLU A 65 -17.53 3.71 11.42
N PRO A 66 -17.91 3.51 12.69
CA PRO A 66 -17.01 2.97 13.71
C PRO A 66 -16.56 1.53 13.42
N SER A 67 -17.34 0.80 12.61
CA SER A 67 -17.02 -0.54 12.10
C SER A 67 -16.03 -0.51 10.94
N PHE A 68 -15.71 0.66 10.37
CA PHE A 68 -14.82 0.81 9.22
C PHE A 68 -13.37 0.53 9.61
N HIS A 69 -12.95 -0.70 9.36
CA HIS A 69 -11.58 -1.19 9.53
C HIS A 69 -11.07 -1.69 8.19
N PRO A 70 -10.56 -0.80 7.34
CA PRO A 70 -10.06 -1.20 6.05
C PRO A 70 -8.78 -2.03 6.20
N GLY A 71 -8.75 -3.16 5.50
CA GLY A 71 -7.59 -4.04 5.42
C GLY A 71 -6.72 -3.76 4.21
N LEU A 72 -5.41 -3.83 4.43
CA LEU A 72 -4.38 -3.76 3.42
C LEU A 72 -3.65 -5.10 3.38
N ALA A 73 -3.77 -5.83 2.28
CA ALA A 73 -2.99 -7.04 2.09
C ALA A 73 -1.71 -6.74 1.30
N ILE A 74 -0.60 -7.31 1.75
CA ILE A 74 0.72 -7.17 1.15
C ILE A 74 1.17 -8.58 0.82
N VAL A 75 1.20 -8.91 -0.47
CA VAL A 75 1.66 -10.22 -0.96
C VAL A 75 3.05 -10.03 -1.56
N GLN A 76 4.05 -10.76 -1.08
CA GLN A 76 5.41 -10.69 -1.63
C GLN A 76 6.03 -12.08 -1.75
N ILE A 77 6.91 -12.24 -2.75
CA ILE A 77 7.81 -13.37 -2.87
C ILE A 77 9.12 -12.95 -2.20
N THR A 78 9.51 -13.60 -1.10
CA THR A 78 10.67 -13.26 -0.21
C THR A 78 10.54 -11.97 0.62
N ASP A 79 11.26 -11.90 1.76
CA ASP A 79 10.85 -11.09 2.93
C ASP A 79 11.15 -9.56 2.87
N ASP A 80 12.03 -9.07 2.00
CA ASP A 80 12.67 -7.76 2.23
C ASP A 80 12.03 -6.53 1.55
N GLY A 81 11.07 -6.70 0.63
CA GLY A 81 10.62 -5.59 -0.23
C GLY A 81 9.62 -4.61 0.41
N MET A 82 8.70 -5.10 1.24
CA MET A 82 7.48 -4.37 1.62
C MET A 82 7.28 -4.19 3.13
N LEU A 83 8.28 -4.52 3.96
CA LEU A 83 8.20 -4.39 5.42
C LEU A 83 7.91 -2.95 5.87
N GLU A 84 8.40 -1.95 5.14
CA GLU A 84 8.18 -0.54 5.44
C GLU A 84 6.73 -0.10 5.14
N VAL A 85 6.08 -0.64 4.09
CA VAL A 85 4.62 -0.44 3.87
C VAL A 85 3.84 -1.02 5.03
N LYS A 86 4.21 -2.23 5.45
CA LYS A 86 3.56 -2.93 6.55
C LYS A 86 3.59 -2.09 7.81
N LYS A 87 4.80 -1.66 8.24
CA LYS A 87 4.97 -0.79 9.41
C LYS A 87 4.15 0.50 9.29
N MET A 88 4.17 1.13 8.13
CA MET A 88 3.41 2.36 7.89
C MET A 88 1.90 2.13 8.07
N ALA A 89 1.35 1.08 7.44
CA ALA A 89 -0.06 0.78 7.48
C ALA A 89 -0.52 0.32 8.88
N GLU A 90 0.31 -0.46 9.59
CA GLU A 90 0.10 -0.79 11.00
C GLU A 90 0.15 0.47 11.87
N GLU A 91 1.10 1.37 11.61
CA GLU A 91 1.21 2.63 12.35
C GLU A 91 -0.01 3.52 12.12
N VAL A 92 -0.56 3.56 10.90
CA VAL A 92 -1.82 4.27 10.59
C VAL A 92 -3.02 3.66 11.35
N GLY A 93 -2.96 2.39 11.72
CA GLY A 93 -4.04 1.66 12.38
C GLY A 93 -4.95 0.91 11.41
N LEU A 94 -4.42 0.55 10.23
CA LEU A 94 -5.08 -0.30 9.24
C LEU A 94 -4.91 -1.77 9.61
N HIS A 95 -5.80 -2.62 9.11
CA HIS A 95 -5.63 -4.07 9.25
C HIS A 95 -4.65 -4.57 8.20
N VAL A 96 -3.40 -4.81 8.56
CA VAL A 96 -2.38 -5.25 7.60
C VAL A 96 -2.28 -6.77 7.59
N VAL A 97 -2.46 -7.36 6.41
CA VAL A 97 -2.26 -8.80 6.18
C VAL A 97 -1.01 -8.95 5.35
N HIS A 98 0.04 -9.50 5.94
CA HIS A 98 1.32 -9.71 5.26
C HIS A 98 1.48 -11.19 4.92
N ILE A 99 1.53 -11.47 3.62
CA ILE A 99 1.66 -12.82 3.06
C ILE A 99 3.03 -12.89 2.38
N CYS A 100 3.90 -13.72 2.94
CA CYS A 100 5.23 -13.99 2.42
C CYS A 100 5.21 -15.39 1.80
N LEU A 101 5.26 -15.44 0.47
CA LEU A 101 5.30 -16.68 -0.29
C LEU A 101 6.75 -17.05 -0.60
N PRO A 102 7.12 -18.35 -0.55
CA PRO A 102 8.45 -18.78 -0.96
C PRO A 102 8.65 -18.60 -2.47
N GLU A 103 9.90 -18.44 -2.91
CA GLU A 103 10.25 -18.26 -4.34
C GLU A 103 9.87 -19.46 -5.21
N GLU A 104 9.72 -20.63 -4.60
CA GLU A 104 9.28 -21.88 -5.25
C GLU A 104 7.77 -21.97 -5.45
N THR A 105 6.99 -21.01 -4.93
CA THR A 105 5.53 -20.99 -5.07
C THR A 105 5.14 -20.88 -6.54
N ALA A 106 4.22 -21.72 -6.99
CA ALA A 106 3.75 -21.65 -8.36
C ALA A 106 3.02 -20.32 -8.61
N THR A 107 3.10 -19.81 -9.85
CA THR A 107 2.33 -18.63 -10.24
C THR A 107 0.85 -18.83 -9.96
N GLU A 108 0.30 -20.02 -10.21
CA GLU A 108 -1.10 -20.36 -9.95
C GLU A 108 -1.50 -20.19 -8.47
N GLU A 109 -0.65 -20.62 -7.53
CA GLU A 109 -0.88 -20.44 -6.09
C GLU A 109 -0.87 -18.97 -5.69
N ILE A 110 0.04 -18.18 -6.27
CA ILE A 110 0.09 -16.73 -6.05
C ILE A 110 -1.20 -16.06 -6.54
N LEU A 111 -1.70 -16.46 -7.72
CA LEU A 111 -2.94 -15.92 -8.29
C LEU A 111 -4.17 -16.32 -7.47
N ASP A 112 -4.21 -17.54 -6.98
CA ASP A 112 -5.28 -18.03 -6.09
C ASP A 112 -5.31 -17.20 -4.79
N GLU A 113 -4.14 -16.88 -4.24
CA GLU A 113 -4.04 -16.01 -3.06
C GLU A 113 -4.50 -14.58 -3.34
N ILE A 114 -4.09 -13.99 -4.47
CA ILE A 114 -4.58 -12.68 -4.91
C ILE A 114 -6.11 -12.70 -5.08
N THR A 115 -6.65 -13.78 -5.65
CA THR A 115 -8.10 -13.95 -5.87
C THR A 115 -8.85 -14.00 -4.54
N LYS A 116 -8.39 -14.79 -3.58
CA LYS A 116 -8.98 -14.85 -2.23
C LYS A 116 -9.01 -13.48 -1.56
N LEU A 117 -7.93 -12.71 -1.68
CA LEU A 117 -7.84 -11.36 -1.10
C LEU A 117 -8.75 -10.37 -1.84
N ASN A 118 -8.94 -10.55 -3.15
CA ASN A 118 -9.91 -9.80 -3.93
C ASN A 118 -11.34 -10.10 -3.52
N GLU A 119 -11.65 -11.32 -3.11
CA GLU A 119 -12.97 -11.69 -2.60
C GLU A 119 -13.18 -11.31 -1.12
N ASP A 120 -12.12 -11.10 -0.35
CA ASP A 120 -12.25 -10.75 1.07
C ASP A 120 -12.79 -9.31 1.24
N PRO A 121 -13.99 -9.12 1.85
CA PRO A 121 -14.55 -7.80 2.09
C PRO A 121 -13.78 -6.99 3.15
N LYS A 122 -12.95 -7.65 3.98
CA LYS A 122 -12.08 -6.99 4.96
C LYS A 122 -10.88 -6.36 4.28
N ILE A 123 -10.45 -6.88 3.14
CA ILE A 123 -9.32 -6.36 2.37
C ILE A 123 -9.84 -5.36 1.34
N GLN A 124 -9.52 -4.09 1.58
CA GLN A 124 -9.91 -2.97 0.74
C GLN A 124 -8.78 -2.50 -0.18
N GLY A 125 -7.53 -2.91 0.09
CA GLY A 125 -6.38 -2.62 -0.74
C GLY A 125 -5.39 -3.77 -0.78
N LEU A 126 -4.77 -3.96 -1.93
CA LEU A 126 -3.74 -4.94 -2.20
C LEU A 126 -2.46 -4.23 -2.67
N VAL A 127 -1.33 -4.59 -2.08
CA VAL A 127 0.00 -4.10 -2.47
C VAL A 127 0.81 -5.28 -2.97
N LEU A 128 1.35 -5.16 -4.18
CA LEU A 128 2.16 -6.19 -4.82
C LEU A 128 3.52 -5.61 -5.20
N PRO A 129 4.64 -6.25 -4.85
CA PRO A 129 5.96 -5.84 -5.31
C PRO A 129 6.05 -5.97 -6.83
N ARG A 130 6.92 -5.14 -7.42
CA ARG A 130 7.15 -5.14 -8.86
C ARG A 130 7.54 -6.52 -9.41
N SER A 131 8.20 -7.38 -8.63
CA SER A 131 8.50 -8.76 -9.02
C SER A 131 7.23 -9.57 -9.34
N LEU A 132 6.13 -9.33 -8.63
CA LEU A 132 4.83 -9.98 -8.85
C LEU A 132 4.00 -9.27 -9.92
N VAL A 133 3.95 -7.93 -9.87
CA VAL A 133 3.16 -7.10 -10.82
C VAL A 133 3.66 -7.25 -12.26
N MET A 134 4.91 -7.64 -12.49
CA MET A 134 5.41 -7.85 -13.87
C MET A 134 4.81 -9.08 -14.57
N SER A 135 4.06 -9.93 -13.86
CA SER A 135 3.32 -11.02 -14.49
C SER A 135 1.96 -10.53 -14.98
N ASP A 136 1.69 -10.65 -16.28
CA ASP A 136 0.38 -10.36 -16.90
C ASP A 136 -0.78 -11.05 -16.15
N ALA A 137 -0.53 -12.24 -15.62
CA ALA A 137 -1.53 -12.98 -14.85
C ALA A 137 -1.90 -12.29 -13.53
N ALA A 138 -0.92 -11.71 -12.82
CA ALA A 138 -1.16 -11.03 -11.54
C ALA A 138 -1.93 -9.73 -11.75
N ILE A 139 -1.57 -8.95 -12.78
CA ILE A 139 -2.30 -7.73 -13.17
C ILE A 139 -3.74 -8.07 -13.57
N ASN A 140 -3.94 -9.10 -14.40
CA ASN A 140 -5.29 -9.49 -14.84
C ASN A 140 -6.17 -10.07 -13.72
N THR A 141 -5.55 -10.66 -12.70
CA THR A 141 -6.27 -11.23 -11.55
C THR A 141 -6.60 -10.17 -10.51
N LEU A 142 -5.78 -9.12 -10.40
CA LEU A 142 -5.98 -8.01 -9.47
C LEU A 142 -7.14 -7.11 -9.90
N VAL A 143 -8.09 -6.89 -9.00
CA VAL A 143 -9.19 -5.95 -9.28
C VAL A 143 -8.68 -4.50 -9.17
N PRO A 144 -8.97 -3.63 -10.15
CA PRO A 144 -8.45 -2.26 -10.18
C PRO A 144 -8.97 -1.40 -9.02
N GLU A 145 -10.07 -1.79 -8.39
CA GLU A 145 -10.61 -1.10 -7.21
C GLU A 145 -9.79 -1.35 -5.94
N LYS A 146 -9.08 -2.48 -5.86
CA LYS A 146 -8.22 -2.84 -4.73
C LYS A 146 -6.74 -2.65 -5.03
N ASP A 147 -6.36 -2.35 -6.27
CA ASP A 147 -4.97 -2.10 -6.64
C ASP A 147 -4.46 -0.78 -6.05
N VAL A 148 -3.49 -0.89 -5.15
CA VAL A 148 -2.84 0.27 -4.52
C VAL A 148 -1.71 0.81 -5.42
N ASP A 149 -1.11 -0.02 -6.28
CA ASP A 149 0.01 0.37 -7.13
C ASP A 149 -0.48 1.09 -8.41
N GLY A 150 -1.59 0.63 -8.98
CA GLY A 150 -2.42 1.31 -9.98
C GLY A 150 -1.99 1.16 -11.43
#